data_AF-A0A357ZC91-F1
#
_entry.id   AF-A0A357ZC91-F1
#
_cell.length_a   1.000
_cell.length_b   1.000
_cell.length_c   1.000
_cell.angle_alpha   90.00
_cell.angle_beta   90.00
_cell.angle_gamma   90.00
#
_symmetry.space_group_name_H-M   'P 1'
#
loop_
_entity.id
_entity.type
_entity.pdbx_description
1 polymer ?
#
loop_
_entity_poly.entity_id
_entity_poly.type
_entity_poly.pdbx_seq_one_letter_code
_entity_poly.pdbx_strand_id
1 'polypeptide(L)' 'YLVATGGAAAYLAGFVKSAELVAYEDLGTEALQKLTIKDMPVFVAIDGYGGDLYAA' A
#
# COMPACT_ATOMS: atom_id res chain seq x y z
N TYR A 1 0.42 4.92 10.35
CA TYR A 1 0.39 3.68 9.55
C TYR A 1 -0.98 3.51 8.94
N LEU A 2 -1.05 3.45 7.60
CA LEU A 2 -2.29 3.17 6.89
C LEU A 2 -2.35 1.68 6.57
N VAL A 3 -3.45 1.02 6.95
CA VAL A 3 -3.66 -0.40 6.64
C VAL A 3 -4.65 -0.53 5.49
N ALA A 4 -4.30 -1.37 4.52
CA ALA A 4 -5.19 -1.84 3.47
C ALA A 4 -5.70 -3.26 3.82
N THR A 5 -6.88 -3.62 3.33
CA THR A 5 -7.45 -4.96 3.58
C THR A 5 -6.64 -6.06 2.87
N GLY A 6 -6.01 -6.93 3.65
CA GLY A 6 -5.31 -8.11 3.15
C GLY A 6 -6.25 -9.09 2.44
N GLY A 7 -5.75 -9.76 1.40
CA GLY A 7 -6.54 -10.71 0.59
C GLY A 7 -7.39 -10.08 -0.52
N ALA A 8 -7.49 -8.75 -0.59
CA ALA A 8 -8.30 -8.03 -1.56
C ALA A 8 -7.50 -7.45 -2.75
N ALA A 9 -6.38 -8.07 -3.13
CA ALA A 9 -5.42 -7.49 -4.10
C ALA A 9 -6.06 -7.15 -5.46
N ALA A 10 -6.94 -8.01 -5.99
CA ALA A 10 -7.62 -7.77 -7.27
C ALA A 10 -8.52 -6.52 -7.24
N TYR A 11 -9.19 -6.27 -6.11
CA TYR A 11 -9.99 -5.06 -5.91
C TYR A 11 -9.09 -3.82 -5.76
N LEU A 12 -8.05 -3.93 -4.92
CA LEU A 12 -7.12 -2.83 -4.64
C LEU A 12 -6.30 -2.41 -5.89
N ALA A 13 -6.02 -3.35 -6.80
CA ALA A 13 -5.35 -3.06 -8.07
C ALA A 13 -6.11 -2.02 -8.93
N GLY A 14 -7.45 -1.93 -8.81
CA GLY A 14 -8.24 -0.94 -9.55
C GLY A 14 -7.97 0.53 -9.16
N PHE A 15 -7.34 0.76 -8.00
CA PHE A 15 -6.99 2.09 -7.51
C PHE A 15 -5.58 2.53 -7.94
N VAL A 16 -4.77 1.61 -8.49
CA VAL A 16 -3.45 1.92 -9.06
C VAL A 16 -3.64 2.52 -10.45
N LYS A 17 -3.07 3.71 -10.66
CA LYS A 17 -3.15 4.48 -11.92
C LYS A 17 -1.90 4.36 -12.77
N SER A 18 -0.76 4.12 -12.14
CA SER A 18 0.47 3.73 -12.82
C SER A 18 1.39 2.95 -11.88
N ALA A 19 2.27 2.14 -12.48
CA ALA A 19 3.38 1.45 -11.82
C ALA A 19 4.62 1.60 -12.70
N GLU A 20 5.72 2.08 -12.12
CA GLU A 20 6.99 2.31 -12.80
C GLU A 20 8.11 1.66 -12.00
N LEU A 21 8.93 0.85 -12.68
CA LEU A 21 10.15 0.28 -12.10
C LEU A 21 11.18 1.39 -11.92
N VAL A 22 11.67 1.56 -10.69
CA VAL A 22 12.64 2.61 -10.33
C VAL A 22 14.05 2.02 -10.20
N ALA A 23 14.18 0.85 -9.57
CA ALA A 23 15.47 0.21 -9.32
C ALA A 23 15.31 -1.28 -9.00
N TYR A 24 16.43 -2.02 -9.08
CA TYR A 24 16.57 -3.43 -8.67
C TYR A 24 15.66 -4.39 -9.45
N GLU A 25 15.66 -4.27 -10.79
CA GLU A 25 14.85 -5.10 -11.70
C GLU A 25 15.01 -6.61 -11.46
N ASP A 26 16.22 -7.02 -11.09
CA ASP A 26 16.60 -8.40 -10.82
C ASP A 26 15.84 -9.02 -9.63
N LEU A 27 15.28 -8.20 -8.74
CA LEU A 27 14.45 -8.66 -7.62
C LEU A 27 12.99 -8.98 -8.03
N GLY A 28 12.62 -8.75 -9.29
CA GLY A 28 11.30 -9.10 -9.81
C GLY A 28 10.16 -8.41 -9.05
N THR A 29 9.28 -9.18 -8.41
CA THR A 29 8.13 -8.65 -7.66
C THR A 29 8.51 -7.82 -6.42
N GLU A 30 9.75 -7.93 -5.95
CA GLU A 30 10.28 -7.17 -4.82
C GLU A 30 11.05 -5.91 -5.24
N ALA A 31 11.14 -5.63 -6.55
CA ALA A 31 11.81 -4.45 -7.09
C ALA A 31 11.18 -3.14 -6.60
N LEU A 32 11.96 -2.05 -6.60
CA LEU A 32 11.45 -0.74 -6.19
C LEU A 32 10.50 -0.20 -7.26
N GLN A 33 9.22 -0.08 -6.90
CA GLN A 33 8.15 0.39 -7.78
C GLN A 33 7.62 1.76 -7.31
N LYS A 34 7.49 2.69 -8.24
CA LYS A 34 6.75 3.94 -8.02
C LYS A 34 5.31 3.74 -8.49
N LEU A 35 4.39 3.73 -7.52
CA LEU A 35 2.96 3.60 -7.79
C LEU A 35 2.28 4.97 -7.71
N THR A 36 1.47 5.30 -8.70
CA THR A 36 0.48 6.39 -8.57
C THR A 36 -0.83 5.76 -8.16
N ILE A 37 -1.39 6.15 -7.02
CA ILE A 37 -2.63 5.60 -6.47
C ILE A 37 -3.64 6.74 -6.31
N LYS A 38 -4.92 6.46 -6.60
CA LYS A 38 -6.00 7.42 -6.39
C LYS A 38 -7.21 6.74 -5.74
N ASP A 39 -7.75 7.38 -4.71
CA ASP A 39 -8.97 7.00 -4.00
C ASP A 39 -8.95 5.58 -3.38
N MET A 40 -7.77 5.04 -3.06
CA MET A 40 -7.66 3.70 -2.47
C MET A 40 -8.19 3.69 -1.02
N PRO A 41 -9.11 2.78 -0.67
CA PRO A 41 -9.64 2.69 0.68
C PRO A 41 -8.58 2.12 1.63
N VAL A 42 -8.33 2.84 2.72
CA VAL A 42 -7.40 2.47 3.80
C VAL A 42 -7.94 2.95 5.14
N PHE A 43 -7.45 2.36 6.23
CA PHE A 43 -7.74 2.80 7.59
C PHE A 43 -6.49 3.39 8.23
N VAL A 44 -6.67 4.41 9.08
CA VAL A 44 -5.61 4.86 9.99
C VAL A 44 -5.54 3.84 11.12
N ALA A 45 -4.59 2.92 11.04
CA ALA A 45 -4.38 1.91 12.08
C ALA A 45 -3.47 2.41 13.19
N ILE A 46 -2.49 3.26 12.89
CA ILE A 46 -1.68 3.95 13.90
C ILE A 46 -1.63 5.42 13.52
N ASP A 47 -2.03 6.29 14.45
CA ASP A 47 -2.06 7.73 14.24
C ASP A 47 -0.80 8.44 14.77
N GLY A 48 -0.73 9.76 14.58
CA GLY A 48 0.40 10.58 15.03
C GLY A 48 0.34 11.00 16.51
N TYR A 49 -0.69 10.57 17.24
CA TYR A 49 -0.95 10.92 18.64
C TYR A 49 -0.71 9.75 19.60
N GLY A 50 -0.22 8.62 19.08
CA GLY A 50 0.03 7.40 19.86
C GLY A 50 -1.16 6.44 19.90
N GLY A 51 -2.23 6.70 19.15
CA GLY A 51 -3.32 5.74 18.95
C GLY A 51 -2.86 4.58 18.07
N ASP A 52 -3.19 3.36 18.50
CA ASP A 52 -2.86 2.11 17.81
C ASP A 52 -4.06 1.15 17.86
N LEU A 53 -4.59 0.81 16.69
CA LEU A 53 -5.72 -0.10 16.51
C LEU A 53 -5.41 -1.54 16.94
N TYR A 54 -4.13 -1.91 17.03
CA TYR A 54 -3.68 -3.25 17.40
C TYR A 54 -3.15 -3.35 18.83
N ALA A 55 -3.05 -2.22 19.54
CA ALA A 55 -2.74 -2.24 20.95
C ALA A 55 -3.91 -2.89 21.71
N ALA A 56 -3.60 -3.92 22.50
CA ALA A 56 -4.56 -4.63 23.34
C ALA A 56 -5.00 -3.80 24.55
#